data_AF-A0A1M6HFL3-F1
#
_entry.id   AF-A0A1M6HFL3-F1
#
_cell.length_a   1.000
_cell.length_b   1.000
_cell.length_c   1.000
_cell.angle_alpha   90.00
_cell.angle_beta   90.00
_cell.angle_gamma   90.00
#
_symmetry.space_group_name_H-M   'P 1'
#
loop_
_entity.id
_entity.type
_entity.pdbx_description
1 polymer ?
#
loop_
_entity_poly.entity_id
_entity_poly.type
_entity_poly.pdbx_seq_one_letter_code
_entity_poly.pdbx_strand_id
1 'polypeptide(L)'
;MAHDVFISYSFHDKHVADAICSALENAGIRCWIAPRDVLPGKEWGEAIVDAIGASRIMVLVFSSASNNSQQVLREVERAVHKNLIIVPFRIENVLPTRSMEYFLYSTHWLDALTPELERHIEVLIDVVSKLLDSHSRERQVAPAGRKAGSSNEGRAAGQPVKRKRLALLIAPLILVIALAAFLAGRFLGHSEAFRPDTEHANQKAQGLSGRDEAETAAEDSSQLTGNQDAANAAGTTGTIDSRQADAAGDTAGESIPAEPPVKQAEESNMASASSDNPKPKGDGKATAPSRVQEESIQLKVGDYIRFGRYNGQPIDWLVIHVNSNGQPLLLSSKILTLKPFDASESGTYNSTGDITFDNKMPREQVYTHYTPEDLRAMKGSNAWVNSNIREWLNSDQKKVRYSTQPPGKEAVWYGLNDYDKEMGFLYNFTEQEKAMIQTVRHKTLVAETDKAMAAGGNAPYRFSRASLEDVLFNADQAYYMEVEDRVFLLSVEEAIEYLYDEGHLLTAYPTDEAIRRDESGWYKDLKNQAGGAFMWWLRTPNAQTPCEVCIVGVEGNIIYSDYAVLCGIGVRPALYLRTSRLAADGTGTGEDPYVMK
;
A
#
# COMPACT_ATOMS: atom_id res chain seq x y z
N MET A 1 12.81 -17.43 24.22
CA MET A 1 14.00 -18.03 24.90
C MET A 1 15.14 -18.06 23.89
N ALA A 2 16.35 -18.53 24.19
CA ALA A 2 17.37 -18.70 23.13
C ALA A 2 17.09 -19.99 22.36
N HIS A 3 17.01 -19.93 21.03
CA HIS A 3 16.82 -21.08 20.14
C HIS A 3 18.20 -21.53 19.59
N ASP A 4 18.30 -22.72 19.01
CA ASP A 4 19.56 -23.19 18.41
C ASP A 4 19.61 -22.93 16.90
N VAL A 5 18.48 -23.14 16.22
CA VAL A 5 18.32 -23.01 14.77
C VAL A 5 17.19 -22.03 14.44
N PHE A 6 17.45 -21.07 13.55
CA PHE A 6 16.42 -20.28 12.86
C PHE A 6 16.13 -20.93 11.51
N ILE A 7 14.85 -21.07 11.12
CA ILE A 7 14.45 -21.60 9.82
C ILE A 7 13.91 -20.46 8.96
N SER A 8 14.66 -20.09 7.93
CA SER A 8 14.25 -19.13 6.89
C SER A 8 13.76 -19.89 5.66
N TYR A 9 12.59 -19.52 5.13
CA TYR A 9 11.94 -20.21 4.02
C TYR A 9 10.96 -19.26 3.31
N SER A 10 10.48 -19.60 2.11
CA SER A 10 9.34 -18.89 1.49
C SER A 10 8.03 -19.60 1.82
N PHE A 11 6.91 -18.88 1.97
CA PHE A 11 5.60 -19.46 2.30
C PHE A 11 5.20 -20.65 1.41
N HIS A 12 5.51 -20.64 0.12
CA HIS A 12 5.26 -21.78 -0.79
C HIS A 12 5.99 -23.08 -0.35
N ASP A 13 7.14 -22.94 0.29
CA ASP A 13 7.98 -24.04 0.81
C ASP A 13 7.60 -24.44 2.25
N LYS A 14 6.53 -23.88 2.83
CA LYS A 14 6.14 -24.11 4.24
C LYS A 14 6.05 -25.58 4.61
N HIS A 15 5.52 -26.41 3.71
CA HIS A 15 5.40 -27.86 3.91
C HIS A 15 6.77 -28.55 4.13
N VAL A 16 7.84 -28.06 3.50
CA VAL A 16 9.22 -28.51 3.73
C VAL A 16 9.76 -27.93 5.04
N ALA A 17 9.52 -26.64 5.30
CA ALA A 17 9.99 -25.97 6.51
C ALA A 17 9.39 -26.55 7.80
N ASP A 18 8.09 -26.88 7.79
CA ASP A 18 7.38 -27.60 8.85
C ASP A 18 7.97 -29.00 9.09
N ALA A 19 8.29 -29.73 8.01
CA ALA A 19 8.91 -31.06 8.09
C ALA A 19 10.34 -31.00 8.66
N ILE A 20 11.16 -30.06 8.20
CA ILE A 20 12.50 -29.78 8.75
C ILE A 20 12.41 -29.41 10.23
N CYS A 21 11.50 -28.50 10.60
CA CYS A 21 11.31 -28.05 11.97
C CYS A 21 10.95 -29.24 12.89
N SER A 22 9.94 -30.01 12.49
CA SER A 22 9.47 -31.19 13.22
C SER A 22 10.58 -32.24 13.39
N ALA A 23 11.38 -32.48 12.36
CA ALA A 23 12.44 -33.49 12.38
C ALA A 23 13.65 -33.06 13.25
N LEU A 24 14.04 -31.79 13.19
CA LEU A 24 15.06 -31.21 14.08
C LEU A 24 14.60 -31.22 15.55
N GLU A 25 13.33 -30.87 15.82
CA GLU A 25 12.78 -30.87 17.18
C GLU A 25 12.63 -32.29 17.75
N ASN A 26 12.26 -33.27 16.92
CA ASN A 26 12.29 -34.69 17.29
C ASN A 26 13.72 -35.19 17.57
N ALA A 27 14.76 -34.59 16.98
CA ALA A 27 16.16 -34.82 17.31
C ALA A 27 16.64 -34.03 18.55
N GLY A 28 15.77 -33.27 19.21
CA GLY A 28 16.08 -32.46 20.40
C GLY A 28 16.72 -31.10 20.11
N ILE A 29 16.76 -30.67 18.85
CA ILE A 29 17.31 -29.38 18.42
C ILE A 29 16.18 -28.33 18.48
N ARG A 30 16.43 -27.19 19.11
CA ARG A 30 15.38 -26.18 19.37
C ARG A 30 15.30 -25.20 18.20
N CYS A 31 14.27 -25.34 17.39
CA CYS A 31 14.03 -24.48 16.23
C CYS A 31 13.33 -23.18 16.62
N TRP A 32 13.41 -22.18 15.74
CA TRP A 32 12.52 -21.03 15.65
C TRP A 32 12.02 -20.92 14.21
N ILE A 33 10.71 -20.85 14.03
CA ILE A 33 10.06 -20.72 12.72
C ILE A 33 8.87 -19.75 12.81
N ALA A 34 8.84 -18.75 11.92
CA ALA A 34 7.63 -17.94 11.70
C ALA A 34 6.57 -18.79 10.97
N PRO A 35 5.25 -18.57 11.16
CA PRO A 35 4.63 -17.66 12.12
C PRO A 35 4.63 -18.22 13.57
N ARG A 36 4.89 -19.53 13.72
CA ARG A 36 4.63 -20.33 14.95
C ARG A 36 5.24 -19.73 16.22
N ASP A 37 6.48 -19.27 16.15
CA ASP A 37 7.29 -18.89 17.31
C ASP A 37 7.36 -17.36 17.54
N VAL A 38 6.52 -16.58 16.86
CA VAL A 38 6.32 -15.15 17.14
C VAL A 38 5.35 -15.00 18.31
N LEU A 39 5.77 -14.29 19.37
CA LEU A 39 4.93 -14.03 20.53
C LEU A 39 3.82 -13.02 20.22
N PRO A 40 2.52 -13.34 20.41
CA PRO A 40 1.44 -12.38 20.21
C PRO A 40 1.63 -11.12 21.06
N GLY A 41 1.64 -9.95 20.40
CA GLY A 41 1.89 -8.66 21.04
C GLY A 41 3.35 -8.19 21.04
N LYS A 42 4.29 -8.96 20.49
CA LYS A 42 5.60 -8.43 20.04
C LYS A 42 5.50 -7.91 18.60
N GLU A 43 6.36 -6.98 18.24
CA GLU A 43 6.58 -6.59 16.84
C GLU A 43 7.29 -7.75 16.11
N TRP A 44 6.94 -8.01 14.86
CA TRP A 44 7.35 -9.18 14.09
C TRP A 44 8.77 -9.05 13.54
N GLY A 45 9.14 -7.86 13.05
CA GLY A 45 10.51 -7.54 12.67
C GLY A 45 11.46 -7.63 13.87
N GLU A 46 11.06 -7.10 15.03
CA GLU A 46 11.75 -7.27 16.31
C GLU A 46 11.86 -8.76 16.68
N ALA A 47 10.79 -9.53 16.59
CA ALA A 47 10.79 -10.96 16.89
C ALA A 47 11.74 -11.77 15.99
N ILE A 48 11.77 -11.48 14.68
CA ILE A 48 12.72 -12.10 13.73
C ILE A 48 14.16 -11.67 14.05
N VAL A 49 14.41 -10.38 14.31
CA VAL A 49 15.77 -9.88 14.61
C VAL A 49 16.28 -10.40 15.95
N ASP A 50 15.41 -10.56 16.96
CA ASP A 50 15.68 -11.26 18.21
C ASP A 50 15.97 -12.74 17.98
N ALA A 51 15.14 -13.43 17.19
CA ALA A 51 15.27 -14.87 16.93
C ALA A 51 16.55 -15.21 16.16
N ILE A 52 16.88 -14.46 15.10
CA ILE A 52 18.18 -14.55 14.41
C ILE A 52 19.30 -14.19 15.39
N GLY A 53 19.15 -13.12 16.19
CA GLY A 53 20.15 -12.71 17.16
C GLY A 53 20.38 -13.68 18.33
N ALA A 54 19.42 -14.56 18.61
CA ALA A 54 19.46 -15.57 19.67
C ALA A 54 19.82 -16.98 19.17
N SER A 55 19.73 -17.22 17.85
CA SER A 55 20.04 -18.49 17.20
C SER A 55 21.53 -18.62 16.84
N ARG A 56 21.96 -19.84 16.52
CA ARG A 56 23.36 -20.18 16.24
C ARG A 56 23.58 -20.56 14.77
N ILE A 57 22.57 -21.20 14.20
CA ILE A 57 22.52 -21.69 12.83
C ILE A 57 21.27 -21.11 12.17
N MET A 58 21.36 -20.74 10.89
CA MET A 58 20.21 -20.50 10.03
C MET A 58 20.12 -21.65 9.03
N VAL A 59 19.02 -22.40 9.03
CA VAL A 59 18.67 -23.27 7.91
C VAL A 59 17.89 -22.41 6.91
N LEU A 60 18.36 -22.34 5.67
CA LEU A 60 17.71 -21.64 4.58
C LEU A 60 17.10 -22.65 3.63
N VAL A 61 15.78 -22.75 3.57
CA VAL A 61 15.07 -23.55 2.56
C VAL A 61 15.15 -22.80 1.23
N PHE A 62 15.91 -23.33 0.27
CA PHE A 62 16.27 -22.65 -0.96
C PHE A 62 15.50 -23.21 -2.17
N SER A 63 14.65 -22.35 -2.74
CA SER A 63 13.75 -22.59 -3.88
C SER A 63 13.76 -21.36 -4.81
N SER A 64 13.07 -21.41 -5.95
CA SER A 64 12.79 -20.21 -6.76
C SER A 64 12.05 -19.14 -5.96
N ALA A 65 11.10 -19.54 -5.11
CA ALA A 65 10.31 -18.62 -4.31
C ALA A 65 11.14 -17.90 -3.23
N SER A 66 12.01 -18.63 -2.49
CA SER A 66 12.85 -18.01 -1.47
C SER A 66 14.03 -17.21 -2.05
N ASN A 67 14.52 -17.60 -3.22
CA ASN A 67 15.57 -16.88 -3.96
C ASN A 67 15.12 -15.50 -4.51
N ASN A 68 13.81 -15.33 -4.74
CA ASN A 68 13.20 -14.05 -5.14
C ASN A 68 12.64 -13.24 -3.94
N SER A 69 12.44 -13.87 -2.78
CA SER A 69 11.89 -13.21 -1.59
C SER A 69 12.87 -12.19 -0.97
N GLN A 70 12.47 -10.92 -0.95
CA GLN A 70 13.21 -9.86 -0.27
C GLN A 70 13.23 -10.05 1.26
N GLN A 71 12.23 -10.73 1.84
CA GLN A 71 12.23 -11.03 3.27
C GLN A 71 13.31 -12.05 3.63
N VAL A 72 13.37 -13.16 2.88
CA VAL A 72 14.43 -14.17 3.02
C VAL A 72 15.81 -13.54 2.79
N LEU A 73 15.96 -12.66 1.81
CA LEU A 73 17.21 -11.93 1.56
C LEU A 73 17.64 -11.06 2.77
N ARG A 74 16.70 -10.33 3.40
CA ARG A 74 16.95 -9.53 4.62
C ARG A 74 17.32 -10.40 5.82
N GLU A 75 16.72 -11.59 5.94
CA GLU A 75 17.05 -12.56 6.99
C GLU A 75 18.45 -13.14 6.79
N VAL A 76 18.80 -13.54 5.56
CA VAL A 76 20.13 -14.00 5.18
C VAL A 76 21.20 -12.92 5.42
N GLU A 77 20.95 -11.68 5.00
CA GLU A 77 21.82 -10.53 5.33
C GLU A 77 22.01 -10.39 6.85
N ARG A 78 20.92 -10.48 7.62
CA ARG A 78 20.94 -10.36 9.08
C ARG A 78 21.72 -11.50 9.73
N ALA A 79 21.61 -12.72 9.23
CA ALA A 79 22.36 -13.89 9.69
C ALA A 79 23.86 -13.75 9.40
N VAL A 80 24.24 -13.30 8.18
CA VAL A 80 25.63 -12.98 7.83
C VAL A 80 26.18 -11.89 8.77
N HIS A 81 25.47 -10.78 8.95
CA HIS A 81 25.88 -9.69 9.86
C HIS A 81 26.00 -10.15 11.32
N LYS A 82 25.20 -11.13 11.76
CA LYS A 82 25.27 -11.72 13.09
C LYS A 82 26.28 -12.87 13.21
N ASN A 83 26.92 -13.28 12.11
CA ASN A 83 27.84 -14.42 12.03
C ASN A 83 27.20 -15.76 12.44
N LEU A 84 25.92 -15.98 12.08
CA LEU A 84 25.30 -17.30 12.14
C LEU A 84 25.89 -18.21 11.07
N ILE A 85 25.96 -19.50 11.36
CA ILE A 85 26.30 -20.50 10.34
C ILE A 85 25.05 -20.71 9.46
N ILE A 86 25.13 -20.36 8.18
CA ILE A 86 24.03 -20.58 7.22
C ILE A 86 24.17 -21.96 6.59
N VAL A 87 23.08 -22.72 6.52
CA VAL A 87 22.97 -24.04 5.89
C VAL A 87 21.88 -23.98 4.81
N PRO A 88 22.24 -23.79 3.52
CA PRO A 88 21.29 -23.79 2.41
C PRO A 88 20.81 -25.22 2.14
N PHE A 89 19.55 -25.48 2.45
CA PHE A 89 18.83 -26.73 2.14
C PHE A 89 18.05 -26.53 0.84
N ARG A 90 18.63 -26.98 -0.27
CA ARG A 90 18.17 -26.65 -1.61
C ARG A 90 17.19 -27.70 -2.13
N ILE A 91 15.91 -27.32 -2.21
CA ILE A 91 14.85 -28.18 -2.75
C ILE A 91 14.62 -27.99 -4.25
N GLU A 92 15.09 -26.89 -4.86
CA GLU A 92 14.92 -26.63 -6.29
C GLU A 92 16.25 -26.31 -6.98
N ASN A 93 16.45 -26.82 -8.21
CA ASN A 93 17.68 -26.65 -8.98
C ASN A 93 17.78 -25.28 -9.69
N VAL A 94 17.50 -24.20 -8.97
CA VAL A 94 17.68 -22.81 -9.44
C VAL A 94 19.03 -22.24 -9.01
N LEU A 95 19.50 -21.21 -9.71
CA LEU A 95 20.71 -20.45 -9.36
C LEU A 95 20.33 -19.22 -8.50
N PRO A 96 21.16 -18.81 -7.53
CA PRO A 96 20.96 -17.56 -6.81
C PRO A 96 20.76 -16.33 -7.72
N THR A 97 19.84 -15.45 -7.34
CA THR A 97 19.84 -14.06 -7.82
C THR A 97 21.14 -13.37 -7.38
N ARG A 98 21.64 -12.36 -8.10
CA ARG A 98 22.93 -11.70 -7.76
C ARG A 98 23.00 -11.21 -6.31
N SER A 99 21.88 -10.74 -5.75
CA SER A 99 21.78 -10.29 -4.37
C SER A 99 21.94 -11.44 -3.37
N MET A 100 21.34 -12.60 -3.68
CA MET A 100 21.43 -13.80 -2.85
C MET A 100 22.79 -14.52 -3.03
N GLU A 101 23.33 -14.51 -4.26
CA GLU A 101 24.67 -15.01 -4.61
C GLU A 101 25.73 -14.35 -3.71
N TYR A 102 25.69 -13.03 -3.56
CA TYR A 102 26.63 -12.26 -2.75
C TYR A 102 26.75 -12.76 -1.29
N PHE A 103 25.65 -13.23 -0.69
CA PHE A 103 25.66 -13.76 0.68
C PHE A 103 25.92 -15.27 0.74
N LEU A 104 25.55 -16.05 -0.28
CA LEU A 104 25.71 -17.51 -0.29
C LEU A 104 27.01 -18.00 -0.94
N TYR A 105 27.78 -17.15 -1.61
CA TYR A 105 28.95 -17.49 -2.44
C TYR A 105 30.01 -18.37 -1.74
N SER A 106 30.21 -18.21 -0.44
CA SER A 106 31.21 -18.92 0.36
C SER A 106 30.67 -20.14 1.11
N THR A 107 29.39 -20.46 0.98
CA THR A 107 28.68 -21.46 1.80
C THR A 107 28.54 -22.77 1.05
N HIS A 108 28.74 -23.92 1.74
CA HIS A 108 28.49 -25.24 1.14
C HIS A 108 27.00 -25.58 1.20
N TRP A 109 26.47 -26.10 0.10
CA TRP A 109 25.05 -26.39 -0.07
C TRP A 109 24.70 -27.82 0.36
N LEU A 110 23.45 -28.06 0.75
CA LEU A 110 22.85 -29.38 0.88
C LEU A 110 21.77 -29.50 -0.21
N ASP A 111 22.13 -30.13 -1.33
CA ASP A 111 21.23 -30.37 -2.47
C ASP A 111 20.20 -31.47 -2.13
N ALA A 112 18.99 -31.06 -1.75
CA ALA A 112 17.84 -31.92 -1.46
C ALA A 112 16.99 -32.17 -2.72
N LEU A 113 17.64 -32.34 -3.88
CA LEU A 113 17.03 -32.31 -5.22
C LEU A 113 16.42 -33.64 -5.70
N THR A 114 16.26 -34.64 -4.81
CA THR A 114 15.69 -35.95 -5.17
C THR A 114 14.38 -36.21 -4.42
N PRO A 115 13.49 -37.11 -4.91
CA PRO A 115 12.16 -37.32 -4.31
C PRO A 115 12.13 -37.91 -2.89
N GLU A 116 13.29 -38.22 -2.29
CA GLU A 116 13.42 -38.86 -0.98
C GLU A 116 13.75 -37.80 0.09
N LEU A 117 12.86 -36.80 0.24
CA LEU A 117 13.04 -35.62 1.09
C LEU A 117 13.43 -35.98 2.53
N GLU A 118 12.86 -37.06 3.07
CA GLU A 118 13.14 -37.56 4.43
C GLU A 118 14.63 -37.89 4.62
N ARG A 119 15.29 -38.49 3.62
CA ARG A 119 16.73 -38.80 3.70
C ARG A 119 17.59 -37.55 3.65
N HIS A 120 17.16 -36.52 2.93
CA HIS A 120 17.85 -35.22 2.93
C HIS A 120 17.69 -34.51 4.27
N ILE A 121 16.53 -34.65 4.91
CA ILE A 121 16.28 -34.15 6.27
C ILE A 121 17.11 -34.92 7.32
N GLU A 122 17.28 -36.24 7.19
CA GLU A 122 18.21 -37.03 8.03
C GLU A 122 19.65 -36.51 7.93
N VAL A 123 20.14 -36.21 6.72
CA VAL A 123 21.46 -35.60 6.50
C VAL A 123 21.54 -34.18 7.09
N LEU A 124 20.47 -33.38 6.97
CA LEU A 124 20.40 -32.06 7.59
C LEU A 124 20.51 -32.13 9.12
N ILE A 125 19.84 -33.08 9.78
CA ILE A 125 19.94 -33.31 11.24
C ILE A 125 21.39 -33.61 11.63
N ASP A 126 22.08 -34.49 10.92
CA ASP A 126 23.48 -34.85 11.19
C ASP A 126 24.44 -33.64 11.01
N VAL A 127 24.26 -32.86 9.93
CA VAL A 127 25.02 -31.64 9.67
C VAL A 127 24.79 -30.59 10.76
N VAL A 128 23.53 -30.27 11.07
CA VAL A 128 23.17 -29.28 12.10
C VAL A 128 23.68 -29.72 13.47
N SER A 129 23.54 -31.00 13.82
CA SER A 129 24.06 -31.56 15.07
C SER A 129 25.57 -31.36 15.19
N LYS A 130 26.34 -31.69 14.14
CA LYS A 130 27.80 -31.52 14.11
C LYS A 130 28.24 -30.06 14.23
N LEU A 131 27.49 -29.14 13.64
CA LEU A 131 27.74 -27.69 13.73
C LEU A 131 27.40 -27.12 15.12
N LEU A 132 26.33 -27.60 15.76
CA LEU A 132 26.02 -27.26 17.15
C LEU A 132 27.08 -27.83 18.10
N ASP A 133 27.65 -29.00 17.80
CA ASP A 133 28.65 -29.65 18.65
C ASP A 133 30.04 -29.01 18.53
N SER A 134 30.51 -28.72 17.30
CA SER A 134 31.80 -28.04 17.06
C SER A 134 31.85 -26.66 17.70
N HIS A 135 30.82 -25.84 17.48
CA HIS A 135 30.73 -24.49 18.03
C HIS A 135 30.51 -24.47 19.55
N SER A 136 30.03 -25.57 20.15
CA SER A 136 30.02 -25.74 21.61
C SER A 136 31.42 -26.01 22.16
N ARG A 137 32.24 -26.78 21.45
CA ARG A 137 33.62 -27.11 21.82
C ARG A 137 34.55 -25.89 21.70
N GLU A 138 34.44 -25.11 20.64
CA GLU A 138 35.20 -23.85 20.47
C GLU A 138 34.97 -22.89 21.65
N ARG A 139 33.72 -22.75 22.10
CA ARG A 139 33.35 -21.93 23.27
C ARG A 139 33.95 -22.41 24.60
N GLN A 140 34.34 -23.68 24.72
CA GLN A 140 34.96 -24.24 25.93
C GLN A 140 36.50 -24.23 25.89
N VAL A 141 37.13 -24.05 24.72
CA VAL A 141 38.59 -24.06 24.55
C VAL A 141 39.22 -22.66 24.82
N ALA A 142 38.40 -21.61 24.93
CA ALA A 142 38.85 -20.31 25.44
C ALA A 142 39.38 -20.43 26.90
N PRO A 143 40.59 -19.93 27.21
CA PRO A 143 41.31 -20.35 28.41
C PRO A 143 40.75 -19.76 29.73
N ALA A 144 40.08 -20.59 30.52
CA ALA A 144 39.67 -20.30 31.90
C ALA A 144 40.92 -20.17 32.82
N GLY A 145 41.43 -18.94 32.96
CA GLY A 145 42.87 -18.74 33.21
C GLY A 145 43.34 -17.93 34.42
N ARG A 146 42.51 -17.62 35.44
CA ARG A 146 42.95 -17.32 36.83
C ARG A 146 41.80 -17.10 37.82
N LYS A 147 41.80 -17.83 38.93
CA LYS A 147 41.01 -17.52 40.13
C LYS A 147 41.71 -16.40 40.93
N ALA A 148 40.93 -15.59 41.65
CA ALA A 148 41.46 -14.70 42.69
C ALA A 148 41.93 -15.52 43.91
N GLY A 149 43.03 -15.10 44.55
CA GLY A 149 43.63 -15.79 45.69
C GLY A 149 44.68 -14.92 46.39
N SER A 150 44.29 -14.33 47.52
CA SER A 150 45.02 -13.36 48.35
C SER A 150 46.53 -13.62 48.56
N SER A 151 47.36 -12.58 48.37
CA SER A 151 48.13 -11.95 49.45
C SER A 151 48.83 -10.68 48.96
N ASN A 152 49.25 -9.80 49.89
CA ASN A 152 49.87 -8.50 49.60
C ASN A 152 51.24 -8.36 50.30
N GLU A 153 52.04 -7.40 49.84
CA GLU A 153 53.29 -6.87 50.43
C GLU A 153 54.56 -7.75 50.34
N GLY A 154 55.73 -7.10 50.10
CA GLY A 154 57.04 -7.78 49.98
C GLY A 154 58.10 -7.01 49.18
N ARG A 155 58.58 -5.87 49.69
CA ARG A 155 59.57 -4.96 49.04
C ARG A 155 60.90 -5.61 48.61
N ALA A 156 61.40 -5.18 47.43
CA ALA A 156 62.82 -4.89 47.11
C ALA A 156 63.83 -6.07 47.03
N ALA A 157 64.94 -6.03 46.27
CA ALA A 157 65.44 -5.10 45.24
C ALA A 157 66.44 -5.81 44.28
N GLY A 158 66.67 -5.26 43.07
CA GLY A 158 67.70 -5.72 42.13
C GLY A 158 67.73 -4.94 40.81
N GLN A 159 68.79 -4.17 40.56
CA GLN A 159 69.09 -3.45 39.30
C GLN A 159 69.99 -4.33 38.38
N PRO A 160 70.24 -4.06 37.07
CA PRO A 160 70.25 -2.72 36.42
C PRO A 160 69.89 -2.56 34.90
N VAL A 161 69.71 -1.29 34.51
CA VAL A 161 70.17 -0.63 33.23
C VAL A 161 69.54 -0.97 31.84
N LYS A 162 68.76 0.02 31.35
CA LYS A 162 68.69 0.63 29.98
C LYS A 162 68.58 -0.23 28.70
N ARG A 163 67.51 0.04 27.92
CA ARG A 163 67.60 0.70 26.58
C ARG A 163 66.36 1.59 26.34
N LYS A 164 66.31 2.41 25.28
CA LYS A 164 65.40 3.57 25.12
C LYS A 164 64.69 3.63 23.76
N ARG A 165 63.37 3.92 23.78
CA ARG A 165 62.53 4.43 22.65
C ARG A 165 62.43 3.43 21.45
N LEU A 166 61.53 3.56 20.47
CA LEU A 166 60.56 4.61 20.07
C LEU A 166 59.40 3.96 19.27
N ALA A 167 58.11 4.29 19.55
CA ALA A 167 56.97 4.21 18.58
C ALA A 167 55.60 4.49 19.24
N LEU A 168 55.16 5.77 19.35
CA LEU A 168 53.74 6.10 19.56
C LEU A 168 53.42 7.57 19.17
N LEU A 169 53.58 7.91 17.88
CA LEU A 169 53.31 9.27 17.35
C LEU A 169 52.73 9.22 15.93
N ILE A 170 51.44 8.86 15.79
CA ILE A 170 50.66 9.09 14.55
C ILE A 170 49.27 9.65 14.89
N ALA A 171 48.51 8.96 15.77
CA ALA A 171 47.13 9.32 16.12
C ALA A 171 46.88 10.80 16.49
N PRO A 172 47.66 11.46 17.38
CA PRO A 172 47.36 12.85 17.78
C PRO A 172 47.67 13.87 16.68
N LEU A 173 48.55 13.56 15.71
CA LEU A 173 48.95 14.50 14.67
C LEU A 173 47.85 14.72 13.64
N ILE A 174 47.14 13.64 13.25
CA ILE A 174 46.02 13.68 12.30
C ILE A 174 44.87 14.53 12.85
N LEU A 175 44.56 14.38 14.15
CA LEU A 175 43.49 15.14 14.81
C LEU A 175 43.78 16.65 14.86
N VAL A 176 45.05 17.03 15.11
CA VAL A 176 45.49 18.44 15.10
C VAL A 176 45.45 19.03 13.69
N ILE A 177 45.84 18.27 12.65
CA ILE A 177 45.77 18.72 11.25
C ILE A 177 44.31 18.94 10.82
N ALA A 178 43.40 18.01 11.15
CA ALA A 178 41.98 18.16 10.86
C ALA A 178 41.36 19.38 11.56
N LEU A 179 41.70 19.61 12.83
CA LEU A 179 41.22 20.77 13.58
C LEU A 179 41.79 22.09 13.04
N ALA A 180 43.06 22.12 12.64
CA ALA A 180 43.68 23.29 12.01
C ALA A 180 43.03 23.63 10.65
N ALA A 181 42.73 22.63 9.82
CA ALA A 181 42.03 22.84 8.56
C ALA A 181 40.61 23.38 8.76
N PHE A 182 39.87 22.85 9.74
CA PHE A 182 38.53 23.33 10.09
C PHE A 182 38.51 24.78 10.59
N LEU A 183 39.51 25.16 11.41
CA LEU A 183 39.65 26.53 11.91
C LEU A 183 40.11 27.52 10.82
N ALA A 184 41.03 27.10 9.94
CA ALA A 184 41.45 27.91 8.79
C ALA A 184 40.27 28.18 7.83
N GLY A 185 39.46 27.16 7.53
CA GLY A 185 38.28 27.28 6.69
C GLY A 185 37.21 28.25 7.23
N ARG A 186 37.18 28.51 8.55
CA ARG A 186 36.31 29.52 9.16
C ARG A 186 36.92 30.92 9.28
N PHE A 187 38.22 31.09 9.08
CA PHE A 187 38.89 32.40 9.14
C PHE A 187 39.16 33.05 7.78
N LEU A 188 39.07 32.32 6.67
CA LEU A 188 39.11 32.89 5.30
C LEU A 188 37.72 33.15 4.70
N GLY A 189 36.65 33.09 5.51
CA GLY A 189 35.26 33.23 5.04
C GLY A 189 34.71 34.66 4.92
N HIS A 190 35.46 35.69 5.31
CA HIS A 190 35.02 37.10 5.28
C HIS A 190 36.16 38.06 4.91
N SER A 191 36.17 38.48 3.65
CA SER A 191 36.83 39.72 3.18
C SER A 191 36.12 40.19 1.92
N GLU A 192 35.47 41.36 1.97
CA GLU A 192 34.84 41.95 0.78
C GLU A 192 35.87 42.57 -0.18
N ALA A 193 35.45 42.69 -1.44
CA ALA A 193 35.87 43.69 -2.42
C ALA A 193 37.38 43.88 -2.72
N PHE A 194 37.83 43.31 -3.85
CA PHE A 194 38.65 44.08 -4.78
C PHE A 194 38.36 43.70 -6.24
N ARG A 195 38.20 44.70 -7.12
CA ARG A 195 38.19 44.55 -8.58
C ARG A 195 39.62 44.62 -9.12
N PRO A 196 39.90 43.97 -10.25
CA PRO A 196 40.39 44.79 -11.35
C PRO A 196 39.57 44.59 -12.62
N ASP A 197 39.49 45.62 -13.44
CA ASP A 197 38.79 45.61 -14.71
C ASP A 197 39.61 44.90 -15.81
N THR A 198 38.92 44.29 -16.76
CA THR A 198 39.40 44.26 -18.14
C THR A 198 38.21 44.41 -19.06
N GLU A 199 38.23 45.46 -19.87
CA GLU A 199 37.21 45.68 -20.89
C GLU A 199 37.31 44.59 -21.98
N HIS A 200 36.18 44.24 -22.58
CA HIS A 200 36.09 44.29 -24.03
C HIS A 200 34.63 44.51 -24.45
N ALA A 201 34.40 45.56 -25.22
CA ALA A 201 33.07 45.97 -25.63
C ALA A 201 32.54 45.15 -26.82
N ASN A 202 31.21 45.08 -26.94
CA ASN A 202 30.62 45.54 -28.18
C ASN A 202 29.25 46.22 -27.95
N GLN A 203 29.11 47.46 -28.41
CA GLN A 203 27.84 48.16 -28.50
C GLN A 203 27.37 48.17 -29.96
N LYS A 204 26.09 47.84 -30.20
CA LYS A 204 25.18 48.46 -31.19
C LYS A 204 23.86 47.69 -31.26
N ALA A 205 22.71 48.30 -31.53
CA ALA A 205 22.26 49.68 -31.32
C ALA A 205 20.74 49.78 -31.51
N GLN A 206 20.17 50.86 -30.98
CA GLN A 206 19.07 51.71 -31.51
C GLN A 206 18.27 51.17 -32.72
N GLY A 207 16.93 51.22 -32.76
CA GLY A 207 15.97 51.89 -31.88
C GLY A 207 14.95 52.72 -32.68
N LEU A 208 13.97 53.35 -31.97
CA LEU A 208 12.87 54.18 -32.53
C LEU A 208 11.83 53.35 -33.36
N SER A 209 10.55 53.71 -33.50
CA SER A 209 9.60 54.60 -32.77
C SER A 209 8.21 54.37 -33.40
N GLY A 210 7.06 54.51 -32.75
CA GLY A 210 6.69 54.95 -31.39
C GLY A 210 5.29 55.62 -31.44
N ARG A 211 4.64 55.84 -30.28
CA ARG A 211 3.33 56.53 -30.08
C ARG A 211 2.07 55.77 -30.56
N ASP A 212 0.89 55.95 -29.94
CA ASP A 212 0.51 56.75 -28.75
C ASP A 212 -0.60 56.04 -27.95
N GLU A 213 -0.91 56.58 -26.74
CA GLU A 213 -2.09 56.28 -25.89
C GLU A 213 -2.14 54.88 -25.20
N ALA A 214 -2.74 54.66 -24.01
CA ALA A 214 -3.41 55.55 -23.04
C ALA A 214 -3.29 55.04 -21.56
N GLU A 215 -4.25 55.45 -20.71
CA GLU A 215 -4.48 55.21 -19.27
C GLU A 215 -4.95 53.77 -18.91
N THR A 216 -4.93 53.24 -17.66
CA THR A 216 -4.59 53.82 -16.33
C THR A 216 -4.08 52.76 -15.33
N ALA A 217 -3.23 53.23 -14.38
CA ALA A 217 -3.08 52.88 -12.94
C ALA A 217 -4.02 51.84 -12.26
N ALA A 218 -3.71 51.23 -11.11
CA ALA A 218 -2.53 51.05 -10.22
C ALA A 218 -2.99 50.05 -9.10
N GLU A 219 -2.17 49.20 -8.45
CA GLU A 219 -1.06 49.47 -7.53
C GLU A 219 -1.45 50.33 -6.30
N ASP A 220 -1.15 49.99 -5.04
CA ASP A 220 -0.38 48.85 -4.52
C ASP A 220 -0.74 48.47 -3.05
N SER A 221 -0.14 47.36 -2.59
CA SER A 221 0.16 46.84 -1.24
C SER A 221 -0.23 47.58 0.05
N SER A 222 -0.34 46.80 1.13
CA SER A 222 -0.14 47.27 2.50
C SER A 222 0.60 46.23 3.35
N GLN A 223 1.45 46.70 4.27
CA GLN A 223 2.10 45.88 5.29
C GLN A 223 2.15 46.60 6.65
N LEU A 224 1.76 45.84 7.68
CA LEU A 224 2.28 45.86 9.06
C LEU A 224 2.00 47.06 10.00
N THR A 225 2.04 46.70 11.30
CA THR A 225 1.92 47.54 12.51
C THR A 225 0.52 48.12 12.80
N GLY A 226 0.04 48.14 14.06
CA GLY A 226 0.57 47.52 15.28
C GLY A 226 -0.23 47.89 16.54
N ASN A 227 -0.33 46.94 17.49
CA ASN A 227 -0.89 46.99 18.86
C ASN A 227 -1.41 48.34 19.44
N GLN A 228 -2.59 48.33 20.07
CA GLN A 228 -2.70 48.32 21.55
C GLN A 228 -4.14 48.22 22.13
N ASP A 229 -4.33 47.17 22.93
CA ASP A 229 -4.98 47.11 24.26
C ASP A 229 -6.13 48.05 24.70
N ALA A 230 -7.27 47.40 24.99
CA ALA A 230 -7.96 47.34 26.30
C ALA A 230 -9.06 48.35 26.74
N ALA A 231 -10.15 47.72 27.21
CA ALA A 231 -10.98 48.03 28.39
C ALA A 231 -11.86 49.30 28.45
N ASN A 232 -13.18 49.10 28.27
CA ASN A 232 -14.25 49.33 29.27
C ASN A 232 -15.60 48.94 28.63
N ALA A 233 -16.71 48.58 29.26
CA ALA A 233 -17.15 48.17 30.61
C ALA A 233 -18.62 48.65 30.75
N ALA A 234 -19.56 47.72 30.95
CA ALA A 234 -20.97 47.91 31.37
C ALA A 234 -21.90 48.90 30.61
N GLY A 235 -23.03 48.38 30.10
CA GLY A 235 -24.14 49.17 29.54
C GLY A 235 -25.39 48.34 29.26
N THR A 236 -26.27 48.18 30.27
CA THR A 236 -27.32 47.16 30.28
C THR A 236 -28.69 47.62 29.77
N THR A 237 -29.21 46.96 28.72
CA THR A 237 -30.63 46.58 28.49
C THR A 237 -30.64 45.43 27.46
N GLY A 238 -31.54 44.44 27.45
CA GLY A 238 -32.89 44.34 28.04
C GLY A 238 -33.95 44.60 26.96
N THR A 239 -34.80 43.66 26.53
CA THR A 239 -35.10 42.30 27.03
C THR A 239 -35.68 41.44 25.89
N ILE A 240 -35.50 40.11 25.96
CA ILE A 240 -36.25 39.12 25.16
C ILE A 240 -37.10 38.26 26.13
N ASP A 241 -38.39 38.10 25.85
CA ASP A 241 -39.32 37.17 26.53
C ASP A 241 -40.21 36.59 25.41
N SER A 242 -39.97 35.36 24.92
CA SER A 242 -40.36 34.04 25.45
C SER A 242 -41.87 33.72 25.33
N ARG A 243 -42.20 32.61 24.65
CA ARG A 243 -42.94 31.44 25.20
C ARG A 243 -43.37 30.42 24.14
N GLN A 244 -43.59 29.19 24.62
CA GLN A 244 -44.32 28.10 23.96
C GLN A 244 -45.82 28.13 24.36
N ALA A 245 -46.58 27.19 23.78
CA ALA A 245 -47.77 26.50 24.33
C ALA A 245 -49.16 26.78 23.70
N ASP A 246 -49.61 25.76 22.95
CA ASP A 246 -50.83 24.97 23.17
C ASP A 246 -52.27 25.45 22.84
N ALA A 247 -52.89 24.67 21.94
CA ALA A 247 -54.20 23.96 22.04
C ALA A 247 -55.52 24.56 21.48
N ALA A 248 -56.29 23.64 20.84
CA ALA A 248 -57.69 23.69 20.34
C ALA A 248 -58.03 24.75 19.26
N GLY A 249 -58.92 24.53 18.27
CA GLY A 249 -59.78 23.41 17.83
C GLY A 249 -60.76 23.92 16.73
N ASP A 250 -61.63 23.18 16.04
CA ASP A 250 -61.91 21.72 15.90
C ASP A 250 -62.88 21.51 14.68
N THR A 251 -63.16 20.26 14.25
CA THR A 251 -64.16 19.81 13.22
C THR A 251 -63.92 20.18 11.74
N ALA A 252 -64.28 19.40 10.69
CA ALA A 252 -64.76 18.01 10.56
C ALA A 252 -64.60 17.44 9.11
N GLY A 253 -64.64 16.10 8.95
CA GLY A 253 -64.82 15.35 7.68
C GLY A 253 -63.55 15.08 6.86
N GLU A 254 -63.37 13.96 6.13
CA GLU A 254 -64.15 12.71 5.97
C GLU A 254 -63.21 11.47 5.86
N SER A 255 -63.75 10.26 5.60
CA SER A 255 -63.12 8.96 5.95
C SER A 255 -62.41 8.16 4.83
N ILE A 256 -61.32 7.49 5.22
CA ILE A 256 -60.67 6.31 4.58
C ILE A 256 -61.54 5.01 4.77
N PRO A 257 -61.32 3.80 4.16
CA PRO A 257 -60.00 3.16 3.86
C PRO A 257 -59.84 2.18 2.64
N ALA A 258 -58.56 1.94 2.30
CA ALA A 258 -57.88 0.65 1.94
C ALA A 258 -58.21 -0.21 0.67
N GLU A 259 -57.20 -1.02 0.30
CA GLU A 259 -57.06 -2.00 -0.81
C GLU A 259 -57.64 -3.41 -0.44
N PRO A 260 -57.48 -4.54 -1.21
CA PRO A 260 -56.95 -4.82 -2.57
C PRO A 260 -58.02 -5.67 -3.37
N PRO A 261 -57.85 -6.85 -4.04
CA PRO A 261 -56.71 -7.54 -4.71
C PRO A 261 -56.96 -8.20 -6.11
N VAL A 262 -55.86 -8.42 -6.85
CA VAL A 262 -55.48 -9.54 -7.77
C VAL A 262 -56.55 -10.54 -8.31
N LYS A 263 -56.63 -10.73 -9.65
CA LYS A 263 -56.55 -12.07 -10.34
C LYS A 263 -56.46 -12.06 -11.89
N GLN A 264 -56.24 -13.25 -12.46
CA GLN A 264 -55.92 -13.60 -13.86
C GLN A 264 -57.15 -14.01 -14.70
N ALA A 265 -57.07 -13.91 -16.04
CA ALA A 265 -57.76 -14.71 -17.10
C ALA A 265 -57.56 -14.01 -18.48
N GLU A 266 -57.59 -14.64 -19.67
CA GLU A 266 -57.50 -16.05 -20.09
C GLU A 266 -57.06 -16.13 -21.57
N GLU A 267 -56.83 -17.34 -22.10
CA GLU A 267 -56.48 -17.60 -23.51
C GLU A 267 -57.70 -17.55 -24.47
N SER A 268 -57.46 -17.37 -25.77
CA SER A 268 -58.33 -17.94 -26.81
C SER A 268 -57.57 -18.18 -28.12
N ASN A 269 -58.04 -19.15 -28.92
CA ASN A 269 -57.21 -19.84 -29.92
C ASN A 269 -58.05 -20.32 -31.14
N MET A 270 -57.61 -20.02 -32.38
CA MET A 270 -58.07 -20.64 -33.65
C MET A 270 -56.91 -20.60 -34.66
N ALA A 271 -56.40 -21.72 -35.21
CA ALA A 271 -57.02 -22.66 -36.17
C ALA A 271 -57.10 -22.09 -37.61
N SER A 272 -56.17 -22.45 -38.52
CA SER A 272 -56.23 -23.60 -39.49
C SER A 272 -56.91 -23.24 -40.84
N ALA A 273 -56.48 -23.66 -42.04
CA ALA A 273 -55.29 -24.41 -42.52
C ALA A 273 -55.17 -24.30 -44.08
N SER A 274 -54.06 -24.82 -44.68
CA SER A 274 -53.88 -25.40 -46.05
C SER A 274 -54.61 -24.77 -47.27
N SER A 275 -54.01 -24.53 -48.45
CA SER A 275 -52.71 -24.93 -49.09
C SER A 275 -52.58 -24.15 -50.45
N ASP A 276 -51.66 -24.35 -51.42
CA ASP A 276 -50.63 -25.37 -51.68
C ASP A 276 -49.40 -24.82 -52.49
N ASN A 277 -49.09 -25.36 -53.68
CA ASN A 277 -47.88 -25.19 -54.50
C ASN A 277 -48.24 -24.75 -55.97
N PRO A 278 -47.31 -24.28 -56.85
CA PRO A 278 -46.02 -24.92 -57.15
C PRO A 278 -44.77 -24.03 -57.32
N LYS A 279 -43.60 -24.68 -57.27
CA LYS A 279 -42.25 -24.14 -57.61
C LYS A 279 -42.09 -23.69 -59.07
N PRO A 280 -41.12 -22.78 -59.31
CA PRO A 280 -40.13 -22.95 -60.38
C PRO A 280 -38.74 -23.31 -59.82
N LYS A 281 -37.86 -23.86 -60.67
CA LYS A 281 -36.41 -24.02 -60.40
C LYS A 281 -35.64 -22.82 -60.99
N GLY A 282 -34.50 -22.49 -60.39
CA GLY A 282 -33.51 -21.59 -60.98
C GLY A 282 -32.13 -21.83 -60.35
N ASP A 283 -31.20 -22.38 -61.11
CA ASP A 283 -29.85 -22.69 -60.63
C ASP A 283 -28.98 -21.42 -60.62
N GLY A 284 -28.83 -20.81 -59.44
CA GLY A 284 -27.99 -19.64 -59.20
C GLY A 284 -26.98 -19.91 -58.10
N LYS A 285 -25.74 -20.23 -58.46
CA LYS A 285 -24.66 -20.53 -57.51
C LYS A 285 -24.07 -19.25 -56.90
N ALA A 286 -24.90 -18.49 -56.19
CA ALA A 286 -24.47 -17.36 -55.39
C ALA A 286 -23.60 -17.87 -54.23
N THR A 287 -22.29 -17.70 -54.33
CA THR A 287 -21.40 -17.74 -53.17
C THR A 287 -21.84 -16.61 -52.24
N ALA A 288 -22.52 -16.96 -51.15
CA ALA A 288 -22.70 -16.04 -50.03
C ALA A 288 -21.32 -15.50 -49.63
N PRO A 289 -21.19 -14.20 -49.28
CA PRO A 289 -19.95 -13.70 -48.73
C PRO A 289 -19.60 -14.57 -47.53
N SER A 290 -18.42 -15.19 -47.56
CA SER A 290 -17.92 -16.00 -46.46
C SER A 290 -17.82 -15.09 -45.24
N ARG A 291 -18.80 -15.19 -44.34
CA ARG A 291 -18.87 -14.41 -43.11
C ARG A 291 -17.57 -14.67 -42.36
N VAL A 292 -16.67 -13.69 -42.40
CA VAL A 292 -15.44 -13.70 -41.62
C VAL A 292 -15.88 -13.94 -40.18
N GLN A 293 -15.43 -15.05 -39.60
CA GLN A 293 -15.55 -15.24 -38.17
C GLN A 293 -14.56 -14.25 -37.57
N GLU A 294 -15.07 -13.13 -37.09
CA GLU A 294 -14.27 -12.19 -36.31
C GLU A 294 -13.72 -12.98 -35.11
N GLU A 295 -12.40 -13.17 -35.10
CA GLU A 295 -11.75 -14.06 -34.14
C GLU A 295 -11.86 -13.44 -32.75
N SER A 296 -12.87 -13.87 -31.98
CA SER A 296 -13.13 -13.35 -30.65
C SER A 296 -12.01 -13.79 -29.70
N ILE A 297 -11.19 -12.84 -29.27
CA ILE A 297 -10.11 -13.07 -28.33
C ILE A 297 -10.70 -13.43 -26.97
N GLN A 298 -10.15 -14.49 -26.35
CA GLN A 298 -10.54 -15.00 -25.03
C GLN A 298 -9.50 -14.53 -24.01
N LEU A 299 -9.84 -13.50 -23.24
CA LEU A 299 -8.99 -12.91 -22.19
C LEU A 299 -8.62 -13.94 -21.12
N LYS A 300 -7.39 -13.81 -20.60
CA LYS A 300 -6.75 -14.63 -19.57
C LYS A 300 -5.99 -13.74 -18.59
N VAL A 301 -5.65 -14.28 -17.41
CA VAL A 301 -4.73 -13.63 -16.46
C VAL A 301 -3.39 -13.32 -17.15
N GLY A 302 -2.87 -12.12 -16.94
CA GLY A 302 -1.67 -11.60 -17.60
C GLY A 302 -1.93 -10.77 -18.87
N ASP A 303 -3.12 -10.88 -19.49
CA ASP A 303 -3.47 -10.08 -20.67
C ASP A 303 -3.71 -8.61 -20.29
N TYR A 304 -3.32 -7.69 -21.18
CA TYR A 304 -3.59 -6.26 -21.09
C TYR A 304 -4.69 -5.84 -22.07
N ILE A 305 -5.59 -4.96 -21.63
CA ILE A 305 -6.66 -4.36 -22.44
C ILE A 305 -6.72 -2.84 -22.21
N ARG A 306 -6.88 -2.05 -23.28
CA ARG A 306 -6.91 -0.58 -23.27
C ARG A 306 -8.31 -0.06 -23.59
N PHE A 307 -8.97 0.56 -22.60
CA PHE A 307 -10.26 1.24 -22.79
C PHE A 307 -10.58 2.21 -21.64
N GLY A 308 -11.51 3.12 -21.89
CA GLY A 308 -11.83 4.23 -21.00
C GLY A 308 -10.77 5.33 -21.04
N ARG A 309 -11.15 6.52 -20.55
CA ARG A 309 -10.22 7.66 -20.43
C ARG A 309 -10.38 8.38 -19.11
N TYR A 310 -9.25 8.72 -18.49
CA TYR A 310 -9.19 9.60 -17.33
C TYR A 310 -8.14 10.69 -17.55
N ASN A 311 -8.48 11.95 -17.22
CA ASN A 311 -7.70 13.14 -17.57
C ASN A 311 -7.22 13.17 -19.05
N GLY A 312 -8.06 12.67 -19.96
CA GLY A 312 -7.78 12.56 -21.40
C GLY A 312 -6.92 11.36 -21.82
N GLN A 313 -6.14 10.79 -20.90
CA GLN A 313 -5.30 9.63 -21.17
C GLN A 313 -6.12 8.33 -21.27
N PRO A 314 -5.75 7.39 -22.16
CA PRO A 314 -6.34 6.05 -22.17
C PRO A 314 -5.94 5.29 -20.90
N ILE A 315 -6.79 4.36 -20.46
CA ILE A 315 -6.49 3.49 -19.32
C ILE A 315 -6.13 2.10 -19.81
N ASP A 316 -4.96 1.62 -19.37
CA ASP A 316 -4.49 0.25 -19.58
C ASP A 316 -4.81 -0.60 -18.34
N TRP A 317 -5.48 -1.72 -18.57
CA TRP A 317 -5.94 -2.64 -17.55
C TRP A 317 -5.25 -3.99 -17.72
N LEU A 318 -4.78 -4.57 -16.61
CA LEU A 318 -4.27 -5.94 -16.51
C LEU A 318 -5.41 -6.86 -16.06
N VAL A 319 -5.60 -7.99 -16.72
CA VAL A 319 -6.43 -9.08 -16.20
C VAL A 319 -5.65 -9.77 -15.06
N ILE A 320 -6.15 -9.67 -13.83
CA ILE A 320 -5.50 -10.26 -12.64
C ILE A 320 -6.17 -11.55 -12.19
N HIS A 321 -7.44 -11.76 -12.51
CA HIS A 321 -8.18 -12.97 -12.19
C HIS A 321 -9.30 -13.21 -13.23
N VAL A 322 -9.77 -14.45 -13.37
CA VAL A 322 -10.97 -14.78 -14.15
C VAL A 322 -11.85 -15.69 -13.31
N ASN A 323 -13.04 -15.21 -12.93
CA ASN A 323 -13.90 -15.91 -11.99
C ASN A 323 -14.53 -17.18 -12.61
N SER A 324 -15.20 -17.98 -11.77
CA SER A 324 -15.87 -19.23 -12.18
C SER A 324 -16.96 -19.07 -13.24
N ASN A 325 -17.48 -17.86 -13.47
CA ASN A 325 -18.42 -17.54 -14.54
C ASN A 325 -17.73 -17.11 -15.86
N GLY A 326 -16.39 -17.11 -15.90
CA GLY A 326 -15.60 -16.65 -17.05
C GLY A 326 -15.52 -15.13 -17.20
N GLN A 327 -15.78 -14.37 -16.12
CA GLN A 327 -15.70 -12.91 -16.12
C GLN A 327 -14.30 -12.47 -15.63
N PRO A 328 -13.55 -11.68 -16.41
CA PRO A 328 -12.23 -11.22 -16.01
C PRO A 328 -12.34 -10.05 -15.02
N LEU A 329 -11.59 -10.14 -13.93
CA LEU A 329 -11.27 -9.03 -13.03
C LEU A 329 -10.09 -8.27 -13.63
N LEU A 330 -10.33 -6.99 -13.90
CA LEU A 330 -9.36 -6.04 -14.40
C LEU A 330 -8.88 -5.14 -13.27
N LEU A 331 -7.56 -4.91 -13.21
CA LEU A 331 -6.93 -3.91 -12.37
C LEU A 331 -6.19 -2.90 -13.28
N SER A 332 -6.33 -1.62 -13.00
CA SER A 332 -5.52 -0.58 -13.65
C SER A 332 -4.02 -0.87 -13.52
N SER A 333 -3.31 -0.93 -14.65
CA SER A 333 -1.89 -1.33 -14.72
C SER A 333 -0.96 -0.37 -13.97
N LYS A 334 -1.39 0.88 -13.79
CA LYS A 334 -0.68 1.97 -13.10
C LYS A 334 -1.62 2.73 -12.18
N ILE A 335 -1.07 3.42 -11.19
CA ILE A 335 -1.78 4.40 -10.37
C ILE A 335 -2.22 5.57 -11.26
N LEU A 336 -3.53 5.82 -11.32
CA LEU A 336 -4.13 6.77 -12.28
C LEU A 336 -4.21 8.21 -11.73
N THR A 337 -4.19 8.37 -10.41
CA THR A 337 -4.28 9.64 -9.68
C THR A 337 -3.88 9.42 -8.22
N LEU A 338 -3.62 10.50 -7.48
CA LEU A 338 -3.41 10.49 -6.03
C LEU A 338 -4.58 11.26 -5.40
N LYS A 339 -5.28 10.67 -4.43
CA LYS A 339 -6.50 11.26 -3.83
C LYS A 339 -6.70 10.84 -2.37
N PRO A 340 -7.32 11.69 -1.52
CA PRO A 340 -8.00 11.25 -0.30
C PRO A 340 -9.03 10.15 -0.60
N PHE A 341 -9.11 9.14 0.26
CA PHE A 341 -10.16 8.12 0.23
C PHE A 341 -11.52 8.70 0.62
N ASP A 342 -11.53 9.51 1.68
CA ASP A 342 -12.70 10.22 2.18
C ASP A 342 -12.28 11.54 2.85
N ALA A 343 -13.12 12.57 2.80
CA ALA A 343 -12.83 13.88 3.38
C ALA A 343 -13.31 14.00 4.83
N SER A 344 -12.76 14.95 5.59
CA SER A 344 -13.10 15.20 7.01
C SER A 344 -14.59 15.53 7.21
N GLU A 345 -15.32 14.76 8.02
CA GLU A 345 -16.80 14.85 8.15
C GLU A 345 -17.30 16.22 8.70
N SER A 346 -16.44 17.04 9.33
CA SER A 346 -16.76 18.42 9.70
C SER A 346 -16.82 19.40 8.51
N GLY A 347 -16.37 18.96 7.33
CA GLY A 347 -16.05 19.82 6.19
C GLY A 347 -14.73 20.58 6.35
N THR A 348 -13.98 20.37 7.44
CA THR A 348 -12.72 21.06 7.75
C THR A 348 -11.64 20.07 8.17
N TYR A 349 -10.51 20.07 7.46
CA TYR A 349 -9.39 19.19 7.76
C TYR A 349 -8.78 19.52 9.13
N ASN A 350 -8.56 18.49 9.96
CA ASN A 350 -7.83 18.55 11.23
C ASN A 350 -8.50 19.35 12.37
N SER A 351 -9.77 19.78 12.23
CA SER A 351 -10.54 20.41 13.31
C SER A 351 -12.05 20.10 13.27
N THR A 352 -12.69 20.22 14.42
CA THR A 352 -14.15 20.10 14.58
C THR A 352 -14.60 20.90 15.82
N GLY A 353 -15.51 21.86 15.64
CA GLY A 353 -15.86 22.81 16.70
C GLY A 353 -14.62 23.53 17.27
N ASP A 354 -14.46 23.51 18.59
CA ASP A 354 -13.29 24.04 19.30
C ASP A 354 -12.08 23.06 19.33
N ILE A 355 -12.23 21.84 18.80
CA ILE A 355 -11.19 20.79 18.82
C ILE A 355 -10.29 20.93 17.60
N THR A 356 -8.97 20.89 17.81
CA THR A 356 -7.96 20.72 16.76
C THR A 356 -7.14 19.47 17.05
N PHE A 357 -6.88 18.65 16.03
CA PHE A 357 -6.13 17.40 16.18
C PHE A 357 -4.63 17.68 16.41
N ASP A 358 -4.06 17.18 17.51
CA ASP A 358 -2.64 17.28 17.80
C ASP A 358 -1.82 16.26 17.00
N ASN A 359 -1.22 16.72 15.90
CA ASN A 359 -0.34 15.91 15.06
C ASN A 359 1.00 15.52 15.73
N LYS A 360 1.22 15.85 17.00
CA LYS A 360 2.35 15.36 17.83
C LYS A 360 1.94 14.27 18.82
N MET A 361 0.65 13.97 18.95
CA MET A 361 0.15 12.95 19.86
C MET A 361 0.63 11.55 19.43
N PRO A 362 1.19 10.72 20.33
CA PRO A 362 1.53 9.34 20.01
C PRO A 362 0.31 8.55 19.55
N ARG A 363 0.46 7.71 18.51
CA ARG A 363 -0.66 7.08 17.79
C ARG A 363 -1.48 6.13 18.68
N GLU A 364 -0.85 5.55 19.69
CA GLU A 364 -1.48 4.73 20.73
C GLU A 364 -2.36 5.53 21.70
N GLN A 365 -2.17 6.85 21.79
CA GLN A 365 -2.99 7.75 22.63
C GLN A 365 -4.17 8.35 21.85
N VAL A 366 -4.01 8.59 20.54
CA VAL A 366 -5.04 9.19 19.66
C VAL A 366 -6.42 8.55 19.83
N TYR A 367 -6.50 7.22 19.73
CA TYR A 367 -7.74 6.45 19.84
C TYR A 367 -8.29 6.28 21.27
N THR A 368 -7.64 6.91 22.26
CA THR A 368 -8.11 7.01 23.65
C THR A 368 -8.40 8.45 24.09
N HIS A 369 -7.98 9.43 23.29
CA HIS A 369 -8.13 10.86 23.58
C HIS A 369 -9.31 11.48 22.83
N TYR A 370 -9.47 11.15 21.54
CA TYR A 370 -10.55 11.63 20.68
C TYR A 370 -11.66 10.58 20.59
N THR A 371 -12.93 11.02 20.49
CA THR A 371 -14.03 10.09 20.20
C THR A 371 -13.98 9.58 18.76
N PRO A 372 -14.64 8.45 18.43
CA PRO A 372 -14.75 8.01 17.04
C PRO A 372 -15.34 9.08 16.10
N GLU A 373 -16.29 9.85 16.62
CA GLU A 373 -16.95 10.96 15.95
C GLU A 373 -15.99 12.13 15.71
N ASP A 374 -15.20 12.54 16.72
CA ASP A 374 -14.14 13.56 16.56
C ASP A 374 -13.12 13.16 15.49
N LEU A 375 -12.75 11.87 15.48
CA LEU A 375 -11.76 11.34 14.54
C LEU A 375 -12.28 11.36 13.10
N ARG A 376 -13.53 10.97 12.84
CA ARG A 376 -14.12 11.06 11.48
C ARG A 376 -14.36 12.50 11.07
N ALA A 377 -14.85 13.34 11.99
CA ALA A 377 -15.02 14.77 11.78
C ALA A 377 -13.71 15.44 11.34
N MET A 378 -12.56 15.03 11.87
CA MET A 378 -11.25 15.62 11.54
C MET A 378 -10.44 14.89 10.47
N LYS A 379 -10.64 13.57 10.26
CA LYS A 379 -9.77 12.71 9.42
C LYS A 379 -10.51 11.83 8.38
N GLY A 380 -11.83 11.97 8.24
CA GLY A 380 -12.68 11.25 7.29
C GLY A 380 -13.05 9.83 7.75
N SER A 381 -13.96 9.18 7.03
CA SER A 381 -14.41 7.81 7.32
C SER A 381 -13.58 6.75 6.59
N ASN A 382 -13.39 5.57 7.22
CA ASN A 382 -12.88 4.39 6.54
C ASN A 382 -13.97 3.48 5.93
N ALA A 383 -15.25 3.87 6.01
CA ALA A 383 -16.36 3.09 5.47
C ALA A 383 -16.42 3.20 3.92
N TRP A 384 -16.07 2.12 3.22
CA TRP A 384 -16.10 2.06 1.74
C TRP A 384 -17.45 2.52 1.15
N VAL A 385 -18.58 2.08 1.74
CA VAL A 385 -19.94 2.23 1.20
C VAL A 385 -20.34 3.66 0.82
N ASN A 386 -19.93 4.65 1.61
CA ASN A 386 -20.24 6.08 1.41
C ASN A 386 -18.97 6.94 1.32
N SER A 387 -17.80 6.32 1.13
CA SER A 387 -16.54 7.04 0.91
C SER A 387 -16.60 7.87 -0.38
N ASN A 388 -16.07 9.09 -0.33
CA ASN A 388 -16.02 9.98 -1.49
C ASN A 388 -15.37 9.31 -2.72
N ILE A 389 -14.31 8.51 -2.51
CA ILE A 389 -13.60 7.84 -3.61
C ILE A 389 -14.48 6.79 -4.31
N ARG A 390 -15.31 6.02 -3.57
CA ARG A 390 -16.26 5.06 -4.16
C ARG A 390 -17.32 5.76 -5.00
N GLU A 391 -17.87 6.86 -4.49
CA GLU A 391 -18.92 7.62 -5.17
C GLU A 391 -18.40 8.28 -6.46
N TRP A 392 -17.17 8.80 -6.44
CA TRP A 392 -16.49 9.30 -7.63
C TRP A 392 -16.16 8.19 -8.65
N LEU A 393 -15.66 7.03 -8.20
CA LEU A 393 -15.34 5.88 -9.06
C LEU A 393 -16.56 5.33 -9.83
N ASN A 394 -17.73 5.33 -9.19
CA ASN A 394 -18.96 4.77 -9.76
C ASN A 394 -19.84 5.80 -10.50
N SER A 395 -19.49 7.08 -10.46
CA SER A 395 -20.24 8.14 -11.12
C SER A 395 -19.84 8.30 -12.59
N ASP A 396 -20.86 8.38 -13.47
CA ASP A 396 -20.72 8.82 -14.86
C ASP A 396 -21.27 10.24 -15.08
N GLN A 397 -21.33 11.05 -14.01
CA GLN A 397 -21.94 12.37 -14.01
C GLN A 397 -20.89 13.49 -14.10
N LYS A 398 -21.25 14.60 -14.79
CA LYS A 398 -20.35 15.77 -14.94
C LYS A 398 -20.00 16.44 -13.60
N LYS A 399 -20.91 16.34 -12.62
CA LYS A 399 -20.67 16.68 -11.22
C LYS A 399 -21.10 15.48 -10.38
N VAL A 400 -20.18 14.93 -9.60
CA VAL A 400 -20.48 13.83 -8.67
C VAL A 400 -21.46 14.31 -7.61
N ARG A 401 -22.36 13.42 -7.18
CA ARG A 401 -23.18 13.62 -5.99
C ARG A 401 -22.58 12.76 -4.89
N TYR A 402 -22.02 13.43 -3.89
CA TYR A 402 -21.54 12.76 -2.68
C TYR A 402 -22.71 12.64 -1.69
N SER A 403 -22.83 11.51 -0.98
CA SER A 403 -23.83 11.33 0.08
C SER A 403 -23.39 11.92 1.42
N THR A 404 -22.08 12.06 1.59
CA THR A 404 -21.39 12.75 2.69
C THR A 404 -20.96 14.17 2.26
N GLN A 405 -20.14 14.83 3.06
CA GLN A 405 -19.36 16.01 2.65
C GLN A 405 -18.63 15.77 1.33
N PRO A 406 -18.53 16.76 0.43
CA PRO A 406 -17.72 16.63 -0.78
C PRO A 406 -16.22 16.72 -0.45
N PRO A 407 -15.34 16.05 -1.21
CA PRO A 407 -13.88 16.13 -1.07
C PRO A 407 -13.34 17.42 -1.69
N GLY A 408 -13.83 18.56 -1.18
CA GLY A 408 -13.38 19.90 -1.56
C GLY A 408 -12.25 20.38 -0.65
N LYS A 409 -11.49 21.36 -1.15
CA LYS A 409 -10.26 21.89 -0.54
C LYS A 409 -10.22 21.96 1.00
N GLU A 410 -11.18 22.59 1.65
CA GLU A 410 -11.10 22.79 3.11
C GLU A 410 -11.26 21.48 3.91
N ALA A 411 -11.86 20.44 3.33
CA ALA A 411 -12.14 19.15 3.97
C ALA A 411 -11.05 18.07 3.74
N VAL A 412 -10.00 18.37 2.97
CA VAL A 412 -8.93 17.41 2.60
C VAL A 412 -7.56 17.85 3.11
N TRP A 413 -6.60 16.91 3.22
CA TRP A 413 -5.31 17.14 3.87
C TRP A 413 -4.53 18.31 3.24
N TYR A 414 -4.44 19.42 4.00
CA TYR A 414 -3.91 20.73 3.58
C TYR A 414 -4.54 21.34 2.30
N GLY A 415 -5.71 20.86 1.88
CA GLY A 415 -6.35 21.33 0.65
C GLY A 415 -5.58 21.00 -0.62
N LEU A 416 -5.01 19.79 -0.67
CA LEU A 416 -4.23 19.24 -1.79
C LEU A 416 -4.96 18.01 -2.36
N ASN A 417 -4.91 17.84 -3.68
CA ASN A 417 -5.59 16.79 -4.44
C ASN A 417 -7.12 16.76 -4.21
N ASP A 418 -7.78 17.92 -4.10
CA ASP A 418 -9.24 18.02 -3.95
C ASP A 418 -9.99 17.64 -5.25
N TYR A 419 -11.21 17.07 -5.12
CA TYR A 419 -11.92 16.47 -6.26
C TYR A 419 -13.46 16.56 -6.21
N ASP A 420 -14.02 17.45 -5.40
CA ASP A 420 -15.44 17.86 -5.46
C ASP A 420 -15.85 18.44 -6.84
N LYS A 421 -14.88 19.03 -7.55
CA LYS A 421 -15.01 19.66 -8.87
C LYS A 421 -14.69 18.71 -10.03
N GLU A 422 -14.17 17.51 -9.77
CA GLU A 422 -13.91 16.53 -10.83
C GLU A 422 -15.22 15.93 -11.37
N MET A 423 -15.18 15.55 -12.64
CA MET A 423 -16.19 14.68 -13.23
C MET A 423 -16.06 13.28 -12.63
N GLY A 424 -17.16 12.54 -12.54
CA GLY A 424 -17.12 11.13 -12.13
C GLY A 424 -16.20 10.31 -13.04
N PHE A 425 -15.54 9.29 -12.47
CA PHE A 425 -14.53 8.50 -13.17
C PHE A 425 -15.03 7.90 -14.50
N LEU A 426 -16.30 7.48 -14.54
CA LEU A 426 -16.93 6.90 -15.73
C LEU A 426 -17.48 7.96 -16.72
N TYR A 427 -17.39 9.27 -16.44
CA TYR A 427 -18.00 10.31 -17.28
C TYR A 427 -17.42 10.36 -18.71
N ASN A 428 -16.12 10.07 -18.86
CA ASN A 428 -15.42 10.06 -20.16
C ASN A 428 -15.33 8.66 -20.80
N PHE A 429 -16.07 7.67 -20.28
CA PHE A 429 -16.21 6.35 -20.90
C PHE A 429 -17.41 6.38 -21.85
N THR A 430 -17.27 5.78 -23.03
CA THR A 430 -18.36 5.62 -23.99
C THR A 430 -19.47 4.72 -23.45
N GLU A 431 -20.68 4.82 -24.01
CA GLU A 431 -21.79 3.93 -23.61
C GLU A 431 -21.48 2.44 -23.89
N GLN A 432 -20.67 2.13 -24.91
CA GLN A 432 -20.21 0.77 -25.19
C GLN A 432 -19.29 0.26 -24.06
N GLU A 433 -18.26 1.04 -23.68
CA GLU A 433 -17.36 0.71 -22.57
C GLU A 433 -18.13 0.58 -21.25
N LYS A 434 -19.02 1.54 -20.93
CA LYS A 434 -19.89 1.50 -19.76
C LYS A 434 -20.81 0.28 -19.76
N ALA A 435 -21.31 -0.17 -20.91
CA ALA A 435 -22.14 -1.36 -21.02
C ALA A 435 -21.36 -2.67 -20.79
N MET A 436 -20.07 -2.72 -21.14
CA MET A 436 -19.22 -3.90 -20.95
C MET A 436 -18.72 -4.11 -19.51
N ILE A 437 -18.73 -3.05 -18.69
CA ILE A 437 -18.48 -3.15 -17.24
C ILE A 437 -19.67 -3.84 -16.54
N GLN A 438 -19.37 -4.88 -15.76
CA GLN A 438 -20.33 -5.60 -14.93
C GLN A 438 -20.47 -4.91 -13.56
N THR A 439 -21.69 -4.57 -13.16
CA THR A 439 -21.99 -4.26 -11.76
C THR A 439 -21.86 -5.53 -10.94
N VAL A 440 -20.96 -5.58 -9.97
CA VAL A 440 -20.77 -6.73 -9.07
C VAL A 440 -21.32 -6.41 -7.68
N ARG A 441 -21.96 -7.40 -7.07
CA ARG A 441 -22.35 -7.39 -5.68
C ARG A 441 -21.30 -8.16 -4.89
N HIS A 442 -20.58 -7.47 -4.01
CA HIS A 442 -19.50 -8.07 -3.23
C HIS A 442 -19.57 -7.66 -1.76
N LYS A 443 -18.88 -8.44 -0.92
CA LYS A 443 -18.70 -8.10 0.49
C LYS A 443 -17.65 -7.00 0.62
N THR A 444 -17.92 -6.05 1.50
CA THR A 444 -16.92 -5.11 2.02
C THR A 444 -16.92 -5.24 3.54
N LEU A 445 -15.73 -5.23 4.14
CA LEU A 445 -15.59 -5.24 5.60
C LEU A 445 -16.04 -3.90 6.20
N VAL A 446 -16.52 -3.97 7.44
CA VAL A 446 -17.14 -2.86 8.19
C VAL A 446 -16.38 -2.68 9.51
N ALA A 447 -16.14 -1.43 9.90
CA ALA A 447 -15.46 -1.12 11.16
C ALA A 447 -16.33 -1.41 12.39
N GLU A 448 -15.70 -1.60 13.56
CA GLU A 448 -16.39 -1.79 14.85
C GLU A 448 -17.37 -0.63 15.14
N THR A 449 -17.01 0.59 14.75
CA THR A 449 -17.83 1.81 14.85
C THR A 449 -19.12 1.71 14.03
N ASP A 450 -19.04 1.16 12.82
CA ASP A 450 -20.14 1.09 11.86
C ASP A 450 -20.89 -0.27 11.89
N LYS A 451 -20.60 -1.15 12.85
CA LYS A 451 -21.16 -2.53 12.92
C LYS A 451 -22.70 -2.61 12.90
N ALA A 452 -23.41 -1.53 13.24
CA ALA A 452 -24.86 -1.44 13.09
C ALA A 452 -25.35 -1.49 11.63
N MET A 453 -24.44 -1.25 10.66
CA MET A 453 -24.68 -1.35 9.21
C MET A 453 -24.28 -2.73 8.64
N ALA A 454 -23.72 -3.63 9.45
CA ALA A 454 -23.25 -4.93 8.99
C ALA A 454 -24.41 -5.87 8.66
N ALA A 455 -24.34 -6.54 7.51
CA ALA A 455 -25.26 -7.60 7.09
C ALA A 455 -24.86 -8.98 7.64
N GLY A 456 -23.64 -9.14 8.14
CA GLY A 456 -23.12 -10.36 8.74
C GLY A 456 -21.73 -10.18 9.36
N GLY A 457 -21.14 -11.30 9.78
CA GLY A 457 -19.94 -11.33 10.61
C GLY A 457 -20.27 -11.35 12.11
N ASN A 458 -19.27 -11.66 12.95
CA ASN A 458 -19.44 -11.76 14.40
C ASN A 458 -18.34 -11.07 15.24
N ALA A 459 -17.27 -10.59 14.60
CA ALA A 459 -16.18 -9.86 15.23
C ALA A 459 -15.66 -8.74 14.31
N PRO A 460 -14.96 -7.71 14.83
CA PRO A 460 -14.21 -6.79 13.98
C PRO A 460 -13.02 -7.51 13.32
N TYR A 461 -12.66 -7.05 12.12
CA TYR A 461 -11.47 -7.49 11.40
C TYR A 461 -10.18 -7.10 12.15
N ARG A 462 -9.25 -8.05 12.27
CA ARG A 462 -8.00 -7.92 13.02
C ARG A 462 -6.85 -7.62 12.08
N PHE A 463 -6.81 -6.38 11.62
CA PHE A 463 -5.70 -5.90 10.81
C PHE A 463 -4.38 -5.89 11.62
N SER A 464 -3.35 -6.55 11.08
CA SER A 464 -1.98 -6.54 11.61
C SER A 464 -1.05 -5.85 10.63
N ARG A 465 -0.13 -5.01 11.12
CA ARG A 465 0.88 -4.30 10.30
C ARG A 465 2.21 -5.06 10.17
N ALA A 466 2.25 -6.32 10.62
CA ALA A 466 3.47 -7.12 10.77
C ALA A 466 4.03 -7.67 9.44
N SER A 467 3.17 -8.26 8.61
CA SER A 467 3.56 -8.92 7.36
C SER A 467 2.37 -8.99 6.39
N LEU A 468 2.62 -9.37 5.13
CA LEU A 468 1.56 -9.72 4.17
C LEU A 468 0.86 -11.06 4.51
N GLU A 469 1.43 -11.87 5.38
CA GLU A 469 0.86 -13.16 5.80
C GLU A 469 -0.17 -12.99 6.94
N ASP A 470 0.05 -12.00 7.82
CA ASP A 470 -0.80 -11.75 9.01
C ASP A 470 -2.13 -11.04 8.72
N VAL A 471 -2.28 -10.41 7.55
CA VAL A 471 -3.44 -9.54 7.27
C VAL A 471 -4.76 -10.30 7.13
N LEU A 472 -4.74 -11.61 6.86
CA LEU A 472 -5.95 -12.40 6.61
C LEU A 472 -6.59 -13.03 7.87
N PHE A 473 -6.05 -12.76 9.07
CA PHE A 473 -6.26 -13.55 10.30
C PHE A 473 -7.71 -13.92 10.67
N ASN A 474 -8.72 -13.08 10.38
CA ASN A 474 -10.14 -13.39 10.64
C ASN A 474 -11.12 -12.77 9.63
N ALA A 475 -10.72 -12.64 8.36
CA ALA A 475 -11.56 -12.04 7.31
C ALA A 475 -12.91 -12.79 7.10
N ASP A 476 -12.96 -14.08 7.40
CA ASP A 476 -14.16 -14.93 7.38
C ASP A 476 -15.21 -14.57 8.44
N GLN A 477 -14.75 -14.11 9.60
CA GLN A 477 -15.54 -13.76 10.79
C GLN A 477 -15.85 -12.26 10.90
N ALA A 478 -15.12 -11.45 10.13
CA ALA A 478 -15.21 -9.99 10.12
C ALA A 478 -16.64 -9.48 9.85
N TYR A 479 -17.04 -8.40 10.53
CA TYR A 479 -18.23 -7.65 10.16
C TYR A 479 -18.15 -7.21 8.70
N TYR A 480 -19.20 -7.50 7.94
CA TYR A 480 -19.29 -7.14 6.52
C TYR A 480 -20.68 -6.62 6.17
N MET A 481 -20.74 -5.82 5.12
CA MET A 481 -21.97 -5.51 4.40
C MET A 481 -21.80 -5.83 2.91
N GLU A 482 -22.89 -5.85 2.17
CA GLU A 482 -22.87 -6.06 0.72
C GLU A 482 -23.10 -4.73 0.01
N VAL A 483 -22.26 -4.44 -0.98
CA VAL A 483 -22.38 -3.25 -1.84
C VAL A 483 -22.36 -3.65 -3.31
N GLU A 484 -22.98 -2.82 -4.15
CA GLU A 484 -23.00 -3.02 -5.61
C GLU A 484 -22.13 -1.95 -6.29
N ASP A 485 -21.05 -2.38 -6.92
CA ASP A 485 -20.02 -1.54 -7.53
C ASP A 485 -19.83 -1.89 -9.02
N ARG A 486 -19.59 -0.89 -9.87
CA ARG A 486 -19.11 -1.06 -11.25
C ARG A 486 -17.59 -0.94 -11.30
N VAL A 487 -17.04 -0.07 -10.46
CA VAL A 487 -15.60 0.17 -10.30
C VAL A 487 -15.31 0.29 -8.81
N PHE A 488 -14.24 -0.37 -8.35
CA PHE A 488 -13.88 -0.44 -6.93
C PHE A 488 -12.37 -0.37 -6.74
N LEU A 489 -11.92 -0.35 -5.48
CA LEU A 489 -10.53 -0.65 -5.12
C LEU A 489 -10.48 -2.09 -4.59
N LEU A 490 -9.37 -2.80 -4.83
CA LEU A 490 -9.23 -4.17 -4.32
C LEU A 490 -9.34 -4.20 -2.79
N SER A 491 -9.85 -5.29 -2.24
CA SER A 491 -9.70 -5.56 -0.81
C SER A 491 -8.31 -6.10 -0.50
N VAL A 492 -7.98 -6.24 0.79
CA VAL A 492 -6.75 -6.93 1.22
C VAL A 492 -6.74 -8.38 0.74
N GLU A 493 -7.86 -9.08 0.88
CA GLU A 493 -8.06 -10.46 0.45
C GLU A 493 -7.81 -10.61 -1.07
N GLU A 494 -8.43 -9.76 -1.90
CA GLU A 494 -8.24 -9.78 -3.35
C GLU A 494 -6.82 -9.36 -3.78
N ALA A 495 -6.17 -8.48 -3.01
CA ALA A 495 -4.79 -8.07 -3.28
C ALA A 495 -3.78 -9.17 -2.93
N ILE A 496 -4.03 -9.96 -1.88
CA ILE A 496 -3.22 -11.15 -1.59
C ILE A 496 -3.50 -12.25 -2.62
N GLU A 497 -4.77 -12.67 -2.78
CA GLU A 497 -5.17 -13.80 -3.62
C GLU A 497 -4.83 -13.59 -5.12
N TYR A 498 -5.10 -12.41 -5.69
CA TYR A 498 -4.97 -12.19 -7.14
C TYR A 498 -3.71 -11.43 -7.57
N LEU A 499 -2.82 -11.10 -6.64
CA LEU A 499 -1.51 -10.53 -6.96
C LEU A 499 -0.41 -11.30 -6.23
N TYR A 500 -0.37 -11.24 -4.90
CA TYR A 500 0.75 -11.76 -4.12
C TYR A 500 0.92 -13.29 -4.27
N ASP A 501 -0.15 -14.05 -4.12
CA ASP A 501 -0.12 -15.53 -4.16
C ASP A 501 0.14 -16.07 -5.58
N GLU A 502 -0.34 -15.35 -6.61
CA GLU A 502 -0.05 -15.58 -8.04
C GLU A 502 1.37 -15.11 -8.46
N GLY A 503 2.19 -14.65 -7.51
CA GLY A 503 3.59 -14.25 -7.73
C GLY A 503 3.76 -12.88 -8.41
N HIS A 504 2.69 -12.07 -8.48
CA HIS A 504 2.75 -10.68 -8.90
C HIS A 504 3.10 -9.77 -7.71
N LEU A 505 4.01 -8.81 -7.93
CA LEU A 505 4.32 -7.82 -6.91
C LEU A 505 3.15 -6.83 -6.72
N LEU A 506 2.79 -6.53 -5.47
CA LEU A 506 1.83 -5.46 -5.14
C LEU A 506 2.36 -4.05 -5.53
N THR A 507 3.66 -3.96 -5.81
CA THR A 507 4.40 -2.80 -6.30
C THR A 507 3.69 -2.18 -7.51
N ALA A 508 3.35 -0.89 -7.41
CA ALA A 508 2.65 -0.17 -8.48
C ALA A 508 3.36 1.13 -8.85
N TYR A 509 3.22 1.55 -10.10
CA TYR A 509 3.86 2.75 -10.63
C TYR A 509 2.78 3.77 -11.06
N PRO A 510 2.93 5.07 -10.78
CA PRO A 510 2.01 6.08 -11.28
C PRO A 510 2.15 6.35 -12.79
N THR A 511 1.07 6.81 -13.41
CA THR A 511 1.11 7.40 -14.75
C THR A 511 1.77 8.77 -14.73
N ASP A 512 2.32 9.22 -15.86
CA ASP A 512 2.93 10.56 -15.96
C ASP A 512 1.91 11.67 -15.64
N GLU A 513 0.63 11.47 -15.97
CA GLU A 513 -0.46 12.39 -15.61
C GLU A 513 -0.76 12.40 -14.10
N ALA A 514 -0.67 11.25 -13.41
CA ALA A 514 -0.76 11.20 -11.95
C ALA A 514 0.42 11.95 -11.29
N ILE A 515 1.65 11.75 -11.80
CA ILE A 515 2.85 12.46 -11.35
C ILE A 515 2.72 13.98 -11.58
N ARG A 516 2.23 14.38 -12.76
CA ARG A 516 2.07 15.79 -13.15
C ARG A 516 0.97 16.53 -12.36
N ARG A 517 0.08 15.79 -11.69
CA ARG A 517 -1.02 16.31 -10.88
C ARG A 517 -0.84 16.12 -9.37
N ASP A 518 0.28 15.56 -8.91
CA ASP A 518 0.53 15.39 -7.47
C ASP A 518 0.76 16.74 -6.78
N GLU A 519 -0.27 17.26 -6.10
CA GLU A 519 -0.18 18.47 -5.28
C GLU A 519 0.43 18.21 -3.90
N SER A 520 0.48 16.94 -3.44
CA SER A 520 1.07 16.55 -2.16
C SER A 520 2.60 16.60 -2.17
N GLY A 521 3.21 16.40 -3.35
CA GLY A 521 4.65 16.25 -3.55
C GLY A 521 5.22 14.93 -3.05
N TRP A 522 4.41 14.03 -2.48
CA TRP A 522 4.89 12.78 -1.86
C TRP A 522 5.55 11.86 -2.88
N TYR A 523 5.09 11.83 -4.14
CA TYR A 523 5.77 11.03 -5.17
C TYR A 523 7.17 11.58 -5.46
N LYS A 524 7.33 12.90 -5.55
CA LYS A 524 8.61 13.55 -5.84
C LYS A 524 9.68 13.19 -4.78
N ASP A 525 9.27 13.08 -3.52
CA ASP A 525 10.17 12.84 -2.39
C ASP A 525 10.42 11.34 -2.15
N LEU A 526 9.42 10.46 -2.41
CA LEU A 526 9.51 9.02 -2.13
C LEU A 526 9.97 8.15 -3.31
N LYS A 527 9.81 8.60 -4.58
CA LYS A 527 10.13 7.81 -5.80
C LYS A 527 11.52 7.15 -5.81
N ASN A 528 12.50 7.72 -5.12
CA ASN A 528 13.87 7.20 -5.09
C ASN A 528 14.03 5.96 -4.19
N GLN A 529 13.03 5.62 -3.37
CA GLN A 529 13.10 4.49 -2.42
C GLN A 529 12.88 3.14 -3.14
N ALA A 530 11.85 3.06 -3.99
CA ALA A 530 11.45 1.81 -4.67
C ALA A 530 11.47 1.92 -6.21
N GLY A 531 12.47 2.62 -6.77
CA GLY A 531 12.68 2.69 -8.22
C GLY A 531 11.53 3.34 -9.01
N GLY A 532 10.79 4.28 -8.41
CA GLY A 532 9.61 4.92 -8.98
C GLY A 532 8.28 4.24 -8.65
N ALA A 533 8.28 3.14 -7.89
CA ALA A 533 7.05 2.57 -7.34
C ALA A 533 6.45 3.47 -6.25
N PHE A 534 5.16 3.29 -5.97
CA PHE A 534 4.40 4.14 -5.07
C PHE A 534 3.23 3.41 -4.40
N MET A 535 2.82 3.92 -3.24
CA MET A 535 1.77 3.37 -2.38
C MET A 535 0.36 3.66 -2.91
N TRP A 536 -0.59 2.75 -2.64
CA TRP A 536 -1.96 2.86 -3.14
C TRP A 536 -3.03 2.29 -2.21
N TRP A 537 -4.25 2.83 -2.29
CA TRP A 537 -5.40 2.48 -1.46
C TRP A 537 -6.01 1.11 -1.80
N LEU A 538 -6.39 0.38 -0.76
CA LEU A 538 -7.33 -0.74 -0.81
C LEU A 538 -8.69 -0.29 -0.26
N ARG A 539 -9.79 -1.04 -0.50
CA ARG A 539 -11.11 -0.73 0.09
C ARG A 539 -11.28 -1.20 1.53
N THR A 540 -10.36 -2.00 2.06
CA THR A 540 -10.47 -2.60 3.39
C THR A 540 -10.16 -1.57 4.50
N PRO A 541 -11.05 -1.35 5.48
CA PRO A 541 -10.76 -0.51 6.65
C PRO A 541 -9.82 -1.23 7.63
N ASN A 542 -9.02 -0.48 8.39
CA ASN A 542 -8.57 -0.97 9.69
C ASN A 542 -9.76 -0.89 10.66
N ALA A 543 -10.51 -1.99 10.76
CA ALA A 543 -11.79 -2.06 11.46
C ALA A 543 -11.73 -1.80 12.98
N GLN A 544 -10.54 -1.68 13.58
CA GLN A 544 -10.34 -1.25 14.97
C GLN A 544 -10.33 0.28 15.12
N THR A 545 -10.41 1.02 14.01
CA THR A 545 -10.43 2.49 13.94
C THR A 545 -11.64 2.97 13.12
N PRO A 546 -12.07 4.22 13.29
CA PRO A 546 -13.18 4.79 12.52
C PRO A 546 -12.74 5.49 11.23
N CYS A 547 -11.42 5.65 11.02
CA CYS A 547 -10.85 6.58 10.04
C CYS A 547 -9.56 6.12 9.35
N GLU A 548 -8.96 4.96 9.68
CA GLU A 548 -7.83 4.42 8.90
C GLU A 548 -8.27 3.38 7.87
N VAL A 549 -7.70 3.47 6.66
CA VAL A 549 -7.92 2.56 5.52
C VAL A 549 -6.60 1.86 5.17
N CYS A 550 -6.68 0.63 4.64
CA CYS A 550 -5.50 -0.14 4.26
C CYS A 550 -4.81 0.42 3.00
N ILE A 551 -3.47 0.44 3.03
CA ILE A 551 -2.58 0.97 2.00
C ILE A 551 -1.52 -0.08 1.67
N VAL A 552 -1.36 -0.41 0.39
CA VAL A 552 -0.18 -1.14 -0.10
C VAL A 552 1.02 -0.19 -0.07
N GLY A 553 2.10 -0.60 0.60
CA GLY A 553 3.29 0.22 0.75
C GLY A 553 4.09 0.45 -0.53
N VAL A 554 4.99 1.45 -0.50
CA VAL A 554 5.77 1.95 -1.65
C VAL A 554 6.56 0.84 -2.37
N GLU A 555 7.12 -0.13 -1.63
CA GLU A 555 7.83 -1.29 -2.19
C GLU A 555 6.90 -2.44 -2.61
N GLY A 556 5.63 -2.44 -2.19
CA GLY A 556 4.69 -3.55 -2.40
C GLY A 556 4.93 -4.78 -1.52
N ASN A 557 5.72 -4.67 -0.45
CA ASN A 557 6.08 -5.78 0.46
C ASN A 557 5.43 -5.69 1.85
N ILE A 558 4.59 -4.68 2.09
CA ILE A 558 3.77 -4.51 3.30
C ILE A 558 2.40 -3.95 2.91
N ILE A 559 1.38 -4.26 3.71
CA ILE A 559 0.14 -3.49 3.80
C ILE A 559 0.12 -2.87 5.19
N TYR A 560 -0.15 -1.57 5.28
CA TYR A 560 -0.36 -0.85 6.55
C TYR A 560 -1.69 -0.10 6.48
N SER A 561 -2.00 0.74 7.47
CA SER A 561 -3.21 1.55 7.47
C SER A 561 -2.94 2.98 7.92
N ASP A 562 -3.62 3.96 7.32
CA ASP A 562 -3.52 5.37 7.69
C ASP A 562 -4.78 6.16 7.32
N TYR A 563 -4.87 7.43 7.74
CA TYR A 563 -6.10 8.22 7.72
C TYR A 563 -6.73 8.38 6.32
N ALA A 564 -8.04 8.19 6.19
CA ALA A 564 -8.76 8.29 4.92
C ALA A 564 -8.55 9.63 4.19
N VAL A 565 -8.36 10.72 4.93
CA VAL A 565 -8.12 12.07 4.39
C VAL A 565 -6.73 12.28 3.74
N LEU A 566 -5.79 11.31 3.82
CA LEU A 566 -4.43 11.47 3.26
C LEU A 566 -4.47 11.71 1.73
N CYS A 567 -4.01 12.89 1.29
CA CYS A 567 -4.10 13.31 -0.10
C CYS A 567 -3.12 12.63 -1.06
N GLY A 568 -1.96 12.18 -0.56
CA GLY A 568 -0.84 11.69 -1.38
C GLY A 568 -0.79 10.18 -1.60
N ILE A 569 -1.91 9.45 -1.49
CA ILE A 569 -1.97 8.00 -1.72
C ILE A 569 -2.56 7.70 -3.11
N GLY A 570 -1.96 6.73 -3.81
CA GLY A 570 -2.35 6.35 -5.17
C GLY A 570 -3.69 5.63 -5.28
N VAL A 571 -4.40 5.87 -6.38
CA VAL A 571 -5.65 5.19 -6.74
C VAL A 571 -5.40 4.20 -7.88
N ARG A 572 -5.70 2.92 -7.63
CA ARG A 572 -5.76 1.86 -8.65
C ARG A 572 -7.18 1.29 -8.75
N PRO A 573 -8.02 1.80 -9.66
CA PRO A 573 -9.34 1.22 -9.91
C PRO A 573 -9.25 -0.22 -10.41
N ALA A 574 -10.21 -1.04 -10.01
CA ALA A 574 -10.49 -2.39 -10.48
C ALA A 574 -11.97 -2.53 -10.89
N LEU A 575 -12.27 -3.45 -11.80
CA LEU A 575 -13.64 -3.73 -12.27
C LEU A 575 -13.75 -5.13 -12.89
N TYR A 576 -14.97 -5.64 -13.06
CA TYR A 576 -15.23 -6.85 -13.86
C TYR A 576 -15.79 -6.51 -15.24
N LEU A 577 -15.39 -7.25 -16.28
CA LEU A 577 -16.11 -7.25 -17.56
C LEU A 577 -17.23 -8.30 -17.57
N ARG A 578 -18.30 -8.03 -18.31
CA ARG A 578 -19.41 -8.99 -18.51
C ARG A 578 -19.00 -10.28 -19.24
N THR A 579 -17.94 -10.22 -20.03
CA THR A 579 -17.46 -11.29 -20.91
C THR A 579 -15.94 -11.25 -21.00
N SER A 580 -15.30 -12.41 -21.01
CA SER A 580 -13.89 -12.58 -21.38
C SER A 580 -13.67 -12.69 -22.89
N ARG A 581 -14.73 -12.82 -23.69
CA ARG A 581 -14.66 -12.82 -25.17
C ARG A 581 -14.97 -11.45 -25.74
N LEU A 582 -14.04 -10.93 -26.54
CA LEU A 582 -14.12 -9.61 -27.17
C LEU A 582 -13.66 -9.65 -28.63
N ALA A 583 -14.22 -8.77 -29.46
CA ALA A 583 -13.65 -8.44 -30.76
C ALA A 583 -12.66 -7.29 -30.57
N ALA A 584 -11.37 -7.57 -30.74
CA ALA A 584 -10.28 -6.62 -30.51
C ALA A 584 -9.16 -6.79 -31.55
N ASP A 585 -8.25 -5.82 -31.59
CA ASP A 585 -6.91 -5.90 -32.19
C ASP A 585 -5.83 -5.79 -31.10
N GLY A 586 -4.57 -6.05 -31.46
CA GLY A 586 -3.43 -6.06 -30.54
C GLY A 586 -3.04 -7.48 -30.08
N THR A 587 -1.93 -7.58 -29.36
CA THR A 587 -1.37 -8.86 -28.87
C THR A 587 -1.77 -9.18 -27.43
N GLY A 588 -2.22 -8.19 -26.65
CA GLY A 588 -2.57 -8.35 -25.23
C GLY A 588 -1.37 -8.15 -24.30
N THR A 589 -0.27 -7.60 -24.79
CA THR A 589 0.94 -7.34 -24.01
C THR A 589 0.91 -5.95 -23.37
N GLY A 590 1.75 -5.68 -22.38
CA GLY A 590 1.85 -4.35 -21.77
C GLY A 590 2.33 -3.24 -22.73
N GLU A 591 3.02 -3.61 -23.82
CA GLU A 591 3.45 -2.67 -24.88
C GLU A 591 2.37 -2.51 -25.96
N ASP A 592 1.62 -3.58 -26.25
CA ASP A 592 0.54 -3.63 -27.25
C ASP A 592 -0.73 -4.31 -26.65
N PRO A 593 -1.48 -3.58 -25.80
CA PRO A 593 -2.71 -4.09 -25.18
C PRO A 593 -3.82 -4.34 -26.21
N TYR A 594 -4.76 -5.22 -25.87
CA TYR A 594 -5.97 -5.39 -26.67
C TYR A 594 -6.78 -4.09 -26.74
N VAL A 595 -7.16 -3.66 -27.95
CA VAL A 595 -8.04 -2.52 -28.20
C VAL A 595 -9.32 -3.02 -28.88
N MET A 596 -10.48 -2.69 -28.33
CA MET A 596 -11.77 -3.16 -28.84
C MET A 596 -12.17 -2.46 -30.14
N LYS A 597 -12.95 -3.17 -30.96
CA LYS A 597 -13.48 -2.72 -32.26
C LYS A 597 -14.83 -1.98 -32.14
#